data_AF-A0A954YY37-F1
#
_entry.id   AF-A0A954YY37-F1
#
_cell.length_a   1.000
_cell.length_b   1.000
_cell.length_c   1.000
_cell.angle_alpha   90.00
_cell.angle_beta   90.00
_cell.angle_gamma   90.00
#
_symmetry.space_group_name_H-M   'P 1'
#
loop_
_entity.id
_entity.type
_entity.pdbx_description
1 polymer ?
#
loop_
_entity_poly.entity_id
_entity_poly.type
_entity_poly.pdbx_seq_one_letter_code
_entity_poly.pdbx_strand_id
1 'polypeptide(L)' 'WQQIAKLTAADAATDDYFGYSVALSGDTAVIGAYLDDDGGSASGSAYVFR' A
#
# COMPACT_ATOMS: atom_id res chain seq x y z
N TRP A 1 -13.33 -17.00 -12.17
CA TRP A 1 -12.57 -15.92 -11.54
C TRP A 1 -11.12 -16.36 -11.49
N GLN A 2 -10.16 -15.50 -11.87
CA GLN A 2 -8.74 -15.82 -11.87
C GLN A 2 -7.98 -14.66 -11.22
N GLN A 3 -7.05 -14.97 -10.31
CA GLN A 3 -6.14 -13.97 -9.76
C GLN A 3 -5.09 -13.60 -10.81
N ILE A 4 -4.95 -12.30 -11.09
CA ILE A 4 -3.97 -11.78 -12.07
C ILE A 4 -2.70 -11.24 -11.40
N ALA A 5 -2.81 -10.72 -10.18
CA ALA A 5 -1.69 -10.15 -9.44
C ALA A 5 -1.92 -10.27 -7.93
N LYS A 6 -0.83 -10.14 -7.18
CA LYS A 6 -0.83 -9.92 -5.73
C LYS A 6 0.04 -8.69 -5.46
N LEU A 7 -0.57 -7.64 -4.94
CA LEU A 7 0.14 -6.42 -4.57
C LEU A 7 0.48 -6.48 -3.09
N THR A 8 1.73 -6.20 -2.73
CA THR A 8 2.25 -6.18 -1.36
C THR A 8 3.20 -5.00 -1.21
N ALA A 9 3.23 -4.39 -0.03
CA ALA A 9 4.33 -3.52 0.39
C ALA A 9 5.63 -4.34 0.47
N ALA A 10 6.74 -3.78 -0.01
CA ALA A 10 8.04 -4.46 -0.03
C ALA A 10 8.77 -4.38 1.33
N ASP A 11 8.44 -3.35 2.09
CA ASP A 11 8.89 -2.97 3.43
C ASP A 11 7.87 -3.35 4.53
N ALA A 12 6.78 -4.04 4.16
CA ALA A 12 5.65 -4.33 5.04
C ALA A 12 6.07 -4.75 6.46
N ALA A 13 5.70 -3.93 7.44
CA ALA A 13 5.86 -4.18 8.86
C ALA A 13 4.50 -4.38 9.55
N THR A 14 4.57 -4.78 10.82
CA THR A 14 3.37 -4.90 11.66
C THR A 14 2.82 -3.51 11.92
N ASP A 15 1.49 -3.36 11.90
CA ASP A 15 0.81 -2.09 12.14
C ASP A 15 1.02 -0.99 11.09
N ASP A 16 1.55 -1.27 9.90
CA ASP A 16 1.58 -0.26 8.81
C ASP A 16 0.19 -0.04 8.18
N TYR A 17 -0.68 -1.05 8.29
CA TYR A 17 -2.02 -1.09 7.69
C TYR A 17 -2.02 -0.86 6.17
N PHE A 18 -1.07 -1.48 5.46
CA PHE A 18 -1.10 -1.55 3.99
C PHE A 18 -2.45 -2.09 3.50
N GLY A 19 -3.08 -1.36 2.56
CA GLY A 19 -4.39 -1.72 2.03
C GLY A 19 -5.57 -1.07 2.75
N TYR A 20 -5.32 -0.21 3.75
CA TYR A 20 -6.38 0.52 4.45
C TYR A 20 -7.22 1.40 3.51
N SER A 21 -6.58 2.02 2.51
CA SER A 21 -7.24 2.76 1.44
C SER A 21 -6.66 2.37 0.08
N VAL A 22 -7.53 2.30 -0.93
CA VAL A 22 -7.17 1.92 -2.30
C VAL A 22 -7.85 2.86 -3.29
N ALA A 23 -7.08 3.37 -4.24
CA ALA A 23 -7.58 4.12 -5.39
C ALA A 23 -7.04 3.52 -6.69
N LEU A 24 -7.90 3.46 -7.72
CA LEU A 24 -7.56 2.96 -9.05
C LEU A 24 -7.80 4.05 -10.09
N SER A 25 -6.89 4.18 -11.04
CA SER A 25 -7.05 5.04 -12.21
C SER A 25 -6.31 4.44 -13.40
N GLY A 26 -7.05 3.98 -14.41
CA GLY A 26 -6.50 3.18 -15.51
C GLY A 26 -5.77 1.94 -14.97
N ASP A 27 -4.52 1.77 -15.39
CA ASP A 27 -3.64 0.66 -14.96
C ASP A 27 -2.84 0.98 -13.69
N THR A 28 -3.08 2.15 -13.06
CA THR A 28 -2.39 2.55 -11.83
C THR A 28 -3.23 2.23 -10.60
N ALA A 29 -2.62 1.61 -9.60
CA ALA A 29 -3.18 1.45 -8.26
C ALA A 29 -2.35 2.23 -7.23
N VAL A 30 -3.03 2.96 -6.35
CA VAL A 30 -2.43 3.61 -5.18
C VAL A 30 -2.99 2.97 -3.93
N ILE A 31 -2.12 2.50 -3.05
CA ILE A 31 -2.47 1.79 -1.82
C ILE A 31 -1.86 2.54 -0.64
N GLY A 32 -2.69 2.92 0.34
CA GLY A 32 -2.24 3.59 1.56
C GLY A 32 -1.88 2.61 2.67
N ALA A 33 -0.85 2.98 3.44
CA ALA A 33 -0.46 2.38 4.71
C ALA A 33 -0.29 3.51 5.74
N TYR A 34 -1.37 3.86 6.45
CA TYR A 34 -1.45 5.13 7.17
C TYR A 34 -0.64 5.18 8.47
N LEU A 35 -0.12 4.05 8.95
CA LEU A 35 0.67 3.95 10.18
C LEU A 35 2.12 3.51 9.94
N ASP A 36 2.52 3.37 8.68
CA ASP A 36 3.91 3.11 8.32
C ASP A 36 4.86 4.13 8.99
N ASP A 37 5.92 3.62 9.60
CA ASP A 37 6.88 4.38 10.39
C ASP A 37 8.28 4.52 9.78
N ASP A 38 8.47 4.09 8.53
CA ASP A 38 9.75 4.22 7.81
C ASP A 38 10.19 5.69 7.63
N GLY A 39 9.23 6.61 7.55
CA GLY A 39 9.44 8.06 7.53
C GLY A 39 9.42 8.75 8.90
N GLY A 40 9.28 7.98 9.99
CA GLY A 40 9.04 8.46 11.35
C GLY A 40 7.70 7.97 11.90
N SER A 41 7.53 8.01 13.23
CA SER A 41 6.34 7.47 13.93
C SER A 41 5.01 7.80 13.24
N ALA A 42 4.34 6.78 12.69
CA ALA A 42 3.06 6.89 11.99
C ALA A 42 3.02 7.97 10.90
N SER A 43 4.14 8.15 10.20
CA SER A 43 4.27 9.10 9.08
C SER A 43 3.37 8.73 7.89
N GLY A 44 3.11 7.44 7.72
CA GLY A 44 2.32 6.86 6.65
C GLY A 44 3.07 6.82 5.32
N SER A 45 2.68 5.85 4.49
CA SER A 45 3.20 5.65 3.14
C SER A 45 2.10 5.45 2.12
N ALA A 46 2.45 5.72 0.85
CA ALA A 46 1.60 5.42 -0.30
C ALA A 46 2.40 4.63 -1.35
N TYR A 47 1.88 3.45 -1.70
CA TYR A 47 2.49 2.55 -2.67
C TYR A 47 1.78 2.71 -4.02
N VAL A 48 2.55 2.92 -5.08
CA VAL A 48 2.03 3.12 -6.44
C VAL A 48 2.45 1.95 -7.33
N PHE A 49 1.48 1.22 -7.86
CA PHE A 49 1.67 0.11 -8.79
C PHE A 49 1.20 0.49 -10.19
N ARG A 50 1.92 0.05 -11.22
CA ARG A 50 1.62 0.22 -12.66
C ARG A 50 1.99 -1.04 -13.42
#